data_AF-A0AAN6IJY6-F1
#
_entry.id   AF-A0AAN6IJY6-F1
#
_cell.length_a   1.000
_cell.length_b   1.000
_cell.length_c   1.000
_cell.angle_alpha   90.00
_cell.angle_beta   90.00
_cell.angle_gamma   90.00
#
_symmetry.space_group_name_H-M   'P 1'
#
loop_
_entity.id
_entity.type
_entity.pdbx_description
1 polymer ?
#
loop_
_entity_poly.entity_id
_entity_poly.type
_entity_poly.pdbx_seq_one_letter_code
_entity_poly.pdbx_strand_id
1 'polypeptide(L)'
;MADMDIDHDGAGDTVMSNANETADTHMSDTTDIVVYHGSIPKVGFSVHQSDDDLETPTTERVMKDVPLPAPEIPEHSALFEDGDERRPQCALLRDHFFREGRLREQDALAIIREATQLLRTEPTLLTL
;
A
#
# COMPACT_ATOMS: atom_id res chain seq x y z
N MET A 1 17.16 47.87 -62.20
CA MET A 1 17.45 49.12 -61.47
C MET A 1 16.93 48.92 -60.06
N ALA A 2 17.73 48.71 -59.01
CA ALA A 2 19.18 48.81 -58.83
C ALA A 2 19.57 48.00 -57.56
N ASP A 3 20.81 47.47 -57.55
CA ASP A 3 21.87 47.39 -56.50
C ASP A 3 21.53 46.91 -55.06
N MET A 4 22.16 45.91 -54.42
CA MET A 4 23.58 45.58 -54.06
C MET A 4 24.09 46.30 -52.79
N ASP A 5 24.96 45.61 -52.01
CA ASP A 5 25.73 45.96 -50.78
C ASP A 5 25.20 45.24 -49.52
N ILE A 6 25.78 44.15 -48.99
CA ILE A 6 27.13 43.88 -48.43
C ILE A 6 27.57 44.95 -47.43
N ASP A 7 27.63 44.57 -46.14
CA ASP A 7 28.65 45.07 -45.23
C ASP A 7 29.06 44.01 -44.19
N HIS A 8 30.35 44.09 -43.88
CA HIS A 8 31.21 43.21 -43.14
C HIS A 8 31.49 43.79 -41.73
N ASP A 9 32.24 43.03 -40.94
CA ASP A 9 33.08 43.43 -39.81
C ASP A 9 32.62 43.33 -38.35
N GLY A 10 33.43 42.51 -37.64
CA GLY A 10 34.01 42.86 -36.34
C GLY A 10 33.77 41.83 -35.23
N ALA A 11 34.71 41.29 -34.46
CA ALA A 11 36.15 41.00 -34.49
C ALA A 11 36.52 40.59 -33.04
N GLY A 12 37.53 39.73 -32.87
CA GLY A 12 38.23 39.45 -31.60
C GLY A 12 38.11 38.00 -31.12
N ASP A 13 39.14 37.28 -30.71
CA ASP A 13 40.55 37.59 -30.53
C ASP A 13 41.37 36.27 -30.48
N THR A 14 42.68 36.46 -30.47
CA THR A 14 43.87 35.70 -30.81
C THR A 14 44.29 34.56 -29.86
N VAL A 15 44.70 33.44 -30.46
CA VAL A 15 45.91 32.58 -30.25
C VAL A 15 46.60 32.58 -28.87
N MET A 16 46.91 31.37 -28.33
CA MET A 16 48.29 30.89 -28.07
C MET A 16 48.33 29.51 -27.38
N SER A 17 49.39 28.80 -27.77
CA SER A 17 49.82 27.42 -27.61
C SER A 17 50.48 27.04 -26.27
N ASN A 18 50.55 25.75 -25.92
CA ASN A 18 51.80 24.95 -25.89
C ASN A 18 51.73 23.65 -25.04
N ALA A 19 52.49 22.67 -25.52
CA ALA A 19 52.76 21.36 -24.92
C ALA A 19 54.02 21.37 -24.03
N ASN A 20 54.02 20.57 -22.95
CA ASN A 20 55.08 19.65 -22.48
C ASN A 20 54.71 19.10 -21.09
N GLU A 21 54.51 17.79 -20.91
CA GLU A 21 55.53 16.75 -20.65
C GLU A 21 55.99 16.75 -19.17
N THR A 22 55.68 15.68 -18.43
CA THR A 22 56.57 15.07 -17.43
C THR A 22 56.00 13.72 -17.00
N ALA A 23 56.83 12.69 -17.17
CA ALA A 23 56.58 11.32 -16.77
C ALA A 23 56.59 11.20 -15.24
N ASP A 24 55.57 10.56 -14.67
CA ASP A 24 55.65 10.03 -13.31
C ASP A 24 55.54 8.51 -13.39
N THR A 25 56.69 7.86 -13.26
CA THR A 25 56.82 6.41 -13.08
C THR A 25 56.54 6.13 -11.60
N HIS A 26 55.33 5.66 -11.29
CA HIS A 26 55.02 5.15 -9.96
C HIS A 26 54.38 3.76 -10.05
N MET A 27 55.19 2.77 -9.62
CA MET A 27 54.90 1.45 -9.07
C MET A 27 53.70 0.67 -9.64
N SER A 28 54.01 -0.36 -10.43
CA SER A 28 53.14 -1.48 -10.71
C SER A 28 52.97 -2.36 -9.46
N ASP A 29 52.20 -1.91 -8.48
CA ASP A 29 51.65 -2.83 -7.48
C ASP A 29 50.46 -3.54 -8.12
N THR A 30 50.73 -4.76 -8.59
CA THR A 30 49.74 -5.72 -9.05
C THR A 30 48.79 -6.00 -7.89
N THR A 31 47.66 -5.30 -7.88
CA THR A 31 46.52 -5.68 -7.07
C THR A 31 45.91 -6.90 -7.72
N ASP A 32 46.30 -8.08 -7.25
CA ASP A 32 45.52 -9.29 -7.47
C ASP A 32 44.17 -9.09 -6.77
N ILE A 33 43.19 -8.57 -7.50
CA ILE A 33 41.79 -8.65 -7.11
C ILE A 33 41.45 -10.14 -7.18
N VAL A 34 41.51 -10.81 -6.04
CA VAL A 34 40.86 -12.12 -5.89
C VAL A 34 39.36 -11.85 -6.02
N VAL A 35 38.87 -11.96 -7.26
CA VAL A 35 37.44 -11.93 -7.55
C VAL A 35 36.87 -13.20 -6.92
N TYR A 36 36.36 -13.06 -5.69
CA TYR A 36 35.50 -14.08 -5.11
C TYR A 36 34.25 -14.16 -6.00
N HIS A 37 34.29 -15.04 -7.01
CA HIS A 37 33.09 -15.50 -7.73
C HIS A 37 32.27 -16.46 -6.85
N GLY A 38 32.19 -16.19 -5.55
CA GLY A 38 31.24 -16.83 -4.66
C GLY A 38 29.92 -16.11 -4.84
N SER A 39 28.94 -16.79 -5.44
CA SER A 39 27.57 -16.29 -5.50
C SER A 39 27.11 -15.85 -4.11
N ILE A 40 26.73 -14.58 -3.94
CA ILE A 40 26.16 -14.09 -2.69
C ILE A 40 24.97 -15.01 -2.35
N PRO A 41 24.98 -15.71 -1.19
CA PRO A 41 23.88 -16.59 -0.83
C PRO A 41 22.62 -15.75 -0.68
N LYS A 42 21.60 -16.06 -1.49
CA LYS A 42 20.27 -15.46 -1.35
C LYS A 42 19.62 -16.11 -0.14
N VAL A 43 19.79 -15.52 1.04
CA VAL A 43 19.14 -15.98 2.26
C VAL A 43 17.66 -15.60 2.18
N GLY A 44 16.77 -16.58 2.13
CA GLY A 44 15.32 -16.38 2.14
C GLY A 44 14.79 -16.33 3.57
N PHE A 45 14.31 -15.17 4.02
CA PHE A 45 13.73 -14.99 5.36
C PHE A 45 12.21 -15.27 5.42
N SER A 46 11.65 -15.92 4.39
CA SER A 46 10.20 -16.13 4.26
C SER A 46 9.67 -17.34 5.03
N VAL A 47 10.54 -18.11 5.67
CA VAL A 47 10.20 -19.34 6.39
C VAL A 47 10.79 -19.29 7.80
N HIS A 48 9.96 -19.57 8.80
CA HIS A 48 10.39 -19.78 10.17
C HIS A 48 10.46 -21.29 10.44
N GLN A 49 11.66 -21.77 10.76
CA GLN A 49 11.87 -23.14 11.24
C GLN A 49 11.64 -23.17 12.76
N SER A 50 10.71 -24.02 13.19
CA SER A 50 10.46 -24.32 14.59
C SER A 50 11.26 -25.54 15.04
N ASP A 51 11.44 -25.70 16.36
CA ASP A 51 12.21 -26.83 16.95
C ASP A 51 11.59 -28.21 16.65
N ASP A 52 10.33 -28.24 16.20
CA ASP A 52 9.59 -29.44 15.79
C ASP A 52 9.72 -29.77 14.29
N ASP A 53 10.73 -29.21 13.59
CA ASP A 53 10.96 -29.33 12.14
C ASP A 53 9.78 -28.84 11.26
N LEU A 54 8.84 -28.07 11.83
CA LEU A 54 7.74 -27.48 11.08
C LEU A 54 8.16 -26.12 10.51
N GLU A 55 8.17 -26.04 9.18
CA GLU A 55 8.39 -24.81 8.43
C GLU A 55 7.09 -24.02 8.32
N THR A 56 7.05 -22.83 8.92
CA THR A 56 5.88 -21.94 8.87
C THR A 56 6.19 -20.70 8.03
N PRO A 57 5.32 -20.33 7.07
CA PRO A 57 5.51 -19.10 6.30
C PRO A 57 5.38 -17.89 7.23
N THR A 58 6.29 -16.92 7.11
CA THR A 58 6.29 -15.71 7.96
C THR A 58 5.33 -14.63 7.45
N THR A 59 4.88 -14.74 6.20
CA THR A 59 4.00 -13.75 5.55
C THR A 59 2.52 -14.08 5.65
N GLU A 60 2.17 -15.34 5.92
CA GLU A 60 0.78 -15.81 5.96
C GLU A 60 0.35 -16.20 7.37
N ARG A 61 -0.96 -16.34 7.58
CA ARG A 61 -1.50 -16.88 8.83
C ARG A 61 -1.06 -18.32 9.00
N VAL A 62 -0.47 -18.62 10.16
CA VAL A 62 -0.10 -19.99 10.57
C VAL A 62 -1.37 -20.83 10.78
N MET A 63 -2.35 -20.30 11.51
CA MET A 63 -3.65 -20.95 11.70
C MET A 63 -4.63 -20.55 10.59
N LYS A 64 -4.71 -21.40 9.56
CA LYS A 64 -5.56 -21.17 8.38
C LYS A 64 -7.02 -21.56 8.59
N ASP A 65 -7.30 -22.47 9.54
CA ASP A 65 -8.65 -22.98 9.81
C ASP A 65 -9.55 -21.97 10.54
N VAL A 66 -8.95 -20.96 11.17
CA VAL A 66 -9.71 -19.90 11.84
C VAL A 66 -10.26 -18.95 10.77
N PRO A 67 -11.58 -18.77 10.64
CA PRO A 67 -12.16 -17.92 9.62
C PRO A 67 -11.70 -16.47 9.75
N LEU A 68 -11.63 -15.76 8.62
CA LEU A 68 -11.32 -14.33 8.63
C LEU A 68 -12.55 -13.54 9.10
N PRO A 69 -12.35 -12.44 9.84
CA PRO A 69 -13.42 -11.50 10.10
C PRO A 69 -13.91 -10.87 8.79
N ALA A 70 -15.12 -10.32 8.78
CA ALA A 70 -15.64 -9.57 7.64
C ALA A 70 -14.78 -8.31 7.42
N PRO A 71 -13.99 -8.23 6.34
CA PRO A 71 -13.05 -7.13 6.15
C PRO A 71 -13.73 -5.85 5.65
N GLU A 72 -14.88 -6.00 5.00
CA GLU A 72 -15.61 -4.91 4.35
C GLU A 72 -16.72 -4.38 5.23
N ILE A 73 -16.91 -3.06 5.19
CA ILE A 73 -18.03 -2.40 5.82
C ILE A 73 -19.19 -2.36 4.80
N PRO A 74 -20.40 -2.86 5.13
CA PRO A 74 -21.52 -2.87 4.20
C PRO A 74 -21.92 -1.48 3.73
N GLU A 75 -22.41 -1.38 2.49
CA GLU A 75 -22.98 -0.15 1.95
C GLU A 75 -24.37 0.14 2.52
N HIS A 76 -24.73 1.42 2.62
CA HIS A 76 -25.90 1.86 3.39
C HIS A 76 -27.18 1.33 2.73
N SER A 77 -27.21 1.37 1.40
CA SER A 77 -28.29 0.82 0.57
C SER A 77 -28.48 -0.69 0.72
N ALA A 78 -27.46 -1.44 1.16
CA ALA A 78 -27.57 -2.87 1.40
C ALA A 78 -28.08 -3.19 2.81
N LEU A 79 -27.95 -2.25 3.75
CA LEU A 79 -28.33 -2.43 5.15
C LEU A 79 -29.83 -2.27 5.41
N PHE A 80 -30.55 -1.58 4.53
CA PHE A 80 -31.94 -1.21 4.73
C PHE A 80 -32.78 -1.58 3.50
N GLU A 81 -33.92 -2.25 3.72
CA GLU A 81 -34.86 -2.65 2.67
C GLU A 81 -35.41 -1.39 1.98
N ASP A 82 -35.24 -1.30 0.65
CA ASP A 82 -35.67 -0.15 -0.16
C ASP A 82 -35.11 1.21 0.31
N GLY A 83 -34.06 1.21 1.13
CA GLY A 83 -33.51 2.42 1.75
C GLY A 83 -34.31 2.96 2.94
N ASP A 84 -35.28 2.21 3.47
CA ASP A 84 -36.03 2.58 4.67
C ASP A 84 -35.27 2.19 5.94
N GLU A 85 -34.76 3.18 6.69
CA GLU A 85 -34.01 2.97 7.94
C GLU A 85 -34.81 2.21 9.01
N ARG A 86 -36.15 2.17 8.91
CA ARG A 86 -37.02 1.40 9.80
C ARG A 86 -36.98 -0.10 9.52
N ARG A 87 -36.44 -0.51 8.37
CA ARG A 87 -36.45 -1.89 7.89
C ARG A 87 -35.03 -2.37 7.62
N PRO A 88 -34.24 -2.64 8.68
CA PRO A 88 -32.90 -3.19 8.51
C PRO A 88 -32.93 -4.61 7.95
N GLN A 89 -32.01 -4.91 7.03
CA GLN A 89 -31.86 -6.21 6.39
C GLN A 89 -31.28 -7.24 7.37
N CYS A 90 -32.15 -7.84 8.16
CA CYS A 90 -31.80 -8.68 9.32
C CYS A 90 -30.93 -9.91 8.94
N ALA A 91 -31.13 -10.49 7.76
CA ALA A 91 -30.32 -11.62 7.29
C ALA A 91 -28.86 -11.21 7.05
N LEU A 92 -28.66 -10.09 6.34
CA LEU A 92 -27.32 -9.55 6.07
C LEU A 92 -26.61 -9.17 7.37
N LEU A 93 -27.31 -8.43 8.26
CA LEU A 93 -26.75 -8.02 9.54
C LEU A 93 -26.34 -9.22 10.40
N ARG A 94 -27.16 -10.28 10.44
CA ARG A 94 -26.85 -11.51 11.17
C ARG A 94 -25.55 -12.15 10.68
N ASP A 95 -25.44 -12.38 9.37
CA ASP A 95 -24.27 -13.04 8.77
C ASP A 95 -23.01 -12.16 8.86
N HIS A 96 -23.19 -10.83 8.84
CA HIS A 96 -22.11 -9.87 9.01
C HIS A 96 -21.58 -9.88 10.45
N PHE A 97 -22.46 -9.76 11.44
CA PHE A 97 -22.06 -9.79 12.86
C PHE A 97 -21.53 -11.15 13.29
N PHE A 98 -21.99 -12.25 12.70
CA PHE A 98 -21.44 -13.59 12.96
C PHE A 98 -19.97 -13.70 12.54
N ARG A 99 -19.55 -12.93 11.54
CA ARG A 99 -18.14 -12.80 11.10
C ARG A 99 -17.44 -11.59 11.72
N GLU A 100 -17.92 -11.11 12.87
CA GLU A 100 -17.34 -9.97 13.60
C GLU A 100 -17.31 -8.66 12.79
N GLY A 101 -18.17 -8.54 11.79
CA GLY A 101 -18.26 -7.38 10.93
C GLY A 101 -18.74 -6.13 11.66
N ARG A 102 -18.25 -4.97 11.23
CA ARG A 102 -18.63 -3.66 11.78
C ARG A 102 -19.45 -2.86 10.77
N LEU A 103 -20.25 -1.93 11.28
CA LEU A 103 -21.00 -0.97 10.48
C LEU A 103 -20.32 0.41 10.53
N ARG A 104 -20.68 1.29 9.59
CA ARG A 104 -20.39 2.72 9.78
C ARG A 104 -21.17 3.23 10.98
N GLU A 105 -20.60 4.20 11.67
CA GLU A 105 -21.21 4.79 12.87
C GLU A 105 -22.62 5.31 12.59
N GLN A 106 -22.82 6.02 11.48
CA GLN A 106 -24.12 6.58 11.10
C GLN A 106 -25.20 5.50 10.92
N ASP A 107 -24.84 4.34 10.34
CA ASP A 107 -25.77 3.25 10.08
C ASP A 107 -26.15 2.54 11.39
N ALA A 108 -25.17 2.36 12.29
CA ALA A 108 -25.42 1.84 13.63
C ALA A 108 -26.32 2.80 14.44
N LEU A 109 -26.07 4.11 14.36
CA LEU A 109 -26.88 5.13 15.00
C LEU A 109 -28.31 5.15 14.45
N ALA A 110 -28.52 4.95 13.15
CA ALA A 110 -29.85 4.86 12.55
C ALA A 110 -30.66 3.71 13.19
N ILE A 111 -30.09 2.51 13.25
CA ILE A 111 -30.71 1.34 13.89
C ILE A 111 -31.04 1.63 15.37
N ILE A 112 -30.09 2.19 16.13
CA ILE A 112 -30.28 2.49 17.55
C ILE A 112 -31.38 3.53 17.75
N ARG A 113 -31.41 4.59 16.93
CA ARG A 113 -32.41 5.66 17.03
C ARG A 113 -33.81 5.15 16.72
N GLU A 114 -33.98 4.34 15.67
CA GLU A 114 -35.28 3.78 15.32
C GLU A 114 -35.77 2.77 16.36
N ALA A 115 -34.89 1.89 16.85
CA ALA A 115 -35.23 0.99 17.96
C ALA A 115 -35.63 1.78 19.23
N THR A 116 -34.91 2.87 19.54
CA THR A 116 -35.21 3.73 20.69
C THR A 116 -36.56 4.42 20.52
N GLN A 117 -36.89 4.91 19.31
CA GLN A 117 -38.19 5.51 19.03
C GLN A 117 -39.31 4.50 19.24
N LEU A 118 -39.16 3.28 18.71
CA LEU A 118 -40.14 2.20 18.86
C LEU A 118 -40.36 1.85 20.34
N LEU A 119 -39.29 1.51 21.05
CA LEU A 119 -39.36 1.13 22.47
C LEU A 119 -39.91 2.25 23.36
N ARG A 120 -39.68 3.52 23.01
CA ARG A 120 -40.23 4.66 23.77
C ARG A 120 -41.75 4.78 23.67
N THR A 121 -42.36 4.24 22.62
CA THR A 121 -43.82 4.25 22.45
C THR A 121 -44.53 3.14 23.22
N GLU A 122 -43.79 2.14 23.69
CA GLU A 122 -44.35 0.99 24.40
C GLU A 122 -44.67 1.32 25.87
N PRO A 123 -45.76 0.77 26.43
CA PRO A 123 -46.03 0.87 27.85
C PRO A 123 -45.00 0.06 28.66
N THR A 124 -44.71 0.48 29.90
CA THR A 124 -43.79 -0.24 30.79
C THR A 124 -44.18 -1.70 31.04
N LEU A 125 -45.48 -2.02 31.00
CA LEU A 125 -46.00 -3.38 31.07
C LEU A 125 -46.58 -3.79 29.73
N LEU A 126 -45.90 -4.70 29.03
CA LEU A 126 -46.34 -5.25 27.75
C LEU A 126 -47.46 -6.27 27.94
N THR A 127 -48.40 -6.31 27.00
CA THR A 127 -49.39 -7.39 26.86
C THR A 127 -49.14 -8.06 25.51
N LEU A 128 -48.89 -9.37 25.52
CA LEU A 128 -48.53 -10.18 24.35
C LEU A 128 -49.72 -10.99 23.84
#